data_AF-A0A1G9VYA8-F1
#
_entry.id   AF-A0A1G9VYA8-F1
#
_cell.length_a   1.000
_cell.length_b   1.000
_cell.length_c   1.000
_cell.angle_alpha   90.00
_cell.angle_beta   90.00
_cell.angle_gamma   90.00
#
_symmetry.space_group_name_H-M   'P 1'
#
loop_
_entity.id
_entity.type
_entity.pdbx_description
1 polymer ?
#
loop_
_entity_poly.entity_id
_entity_poly.type
_entity_poly.pdbx_seq_one_letter_code
_entity_poly.pdbx_strand_id
1 'polypeptide(L)' 'MAIDPSEYDNTMPIVAAHLAKVERAVSRTRTSHAGQPYTIVRQALLEALQHEDAQRVVPQVVDEFARRISEEPDQLPF' A
#
# COMPACT_ATOMS: atom_id res chain seq x y z
N MET A 1 7.99 31.05 4.31
CA MET A 1 8.91 29.91 4.46
C MET A 1 8.99 29.25 3.09
N ALA A 2 10.09 29.42 2.36
CA ALA A 2 10.29 28.76 1.07
C ALA A 2 10.87 27.38 1.36
N ILE A 3 10.23 26.33 0.86
CA ILE A 3 10.75 24.96 0.96
C ILE A 3 11.97 24.92 0.05
N ASP A 4 13.13 24.56 0.60
CA ASP A 4 14.36 24.54 -0.16
C ASP A 4 14.27 23.40 -1.19
N PRO A 5 14.45 23.66 -2.51
CA PRO A 5 14.27 22.63 -3.53
C PRO A 5 15.24 21.44 -3.35
N SER A 6 16.37 21.64 -2.66
CA SER A 6 17.28 20.56 -2.28
C SER A 6 16.74 19.63 -1.18
N GLU A 7 15.84 20.09 -0.30
CA GLU A 7 15.15 19.20 0.65
C GLU A 7 14.15 18.28 -0.08
N TYR A 8 13.54 18.75 -1.16
CA TYR A 8 12.63 17.96 -1.97
C TYR A 8 13.36 16.81 -2.70
N ASP A 9 14.53 17.11 -3.28
CA ASP A 9 15.35 16.13 -4.01
C ASP A 9 15.83 14.97 -3.11
N ASN A 10 16.21 15.28 -1.86
CA ASN A 10 16.61 14.27 -0.87
C ASN A 10 15.44 13.44 -0.32
N THR A 11 14.19 13.93 -0.45
CA THR A 11 12.99 13.24 0.06
C THR A 11 12.44 12.23 -0.94
N MET A 12 12.64 12.44 -2.24
CA MET A 12 12.24 11.53 -3.32
C MET A 12 12.65 10.05 -3.11
N PRO A 13 13.92 9.72 -2.79
CA PRO A 13 14.32 8.33 -2.60
C PRO A 13 13.63 7.67 -1.40
N ILE A 14 13.32 8.44 -0.34
CA ILE A 14 12.63 7.95 0.85
C ILE A 14 11.17 7.62 0.51
N VAL A 15 10.51 8.50 -0.26
CA VAL A 15 9.14 8.27 -0.74
C VAL A 15 9.09 7.06 -1.67
N ALA A 16 10.02 6.92 -2.60
CA ALA A 16 10.10 5.78 -3.52
C ALA A 16 10.29 4.45 -2.75
N ALA A 17 11.18 4.42 -1.76
CA ALA A 17 11.39 3.24 -0.94
C ALA A 17 10.15 2.86 -0.12
N HIS A 18 9.42 3.85 0.41
CA HIS A 18 8.16 3.61 1.11
C HIS A 18 7.09 3.08 0.17
N LEU A 19 6.95 3.65 -1.04
CA LEU A 19 5.98 3.20 -2.03
C LEU A 19 6.23 1.74 -2.44
N ALA A 20 7.50 1.37 -2.69
CA ALA A 20 7.85 -0.01 -3.03
C ALA A 20 7.47 -1.03 -1.95
N LYS A 21 7.56 -0.65 -0.66
CA LYS A 21 7.09 -1.49 0.45
C LYS A 21 5.57 -1.67 0.43
N VAL A 22 4.82 -0.59 0.16
CA VAL A 22 3.36 -0.63 0.04
C VAL A 22 2.95 -1.51 -1.15
N GLU A 23 3.59 -1.33 -2.30
CA GLU A 23 3.34 -2.16 -3.50
C GLU A 23 3.57 -3.64 -3.22
N ARG A 24 4.66 -4.01 -2.52
CA ARG A 24 4.90 -5.40 -2.10
C ARG A 24 3.80 -5.95 -1.20
N ALA A 25 3.36 -5.17 -0.21
CA ALA A 25 2.29 -5.58 0.69
C ALA A 25 0.96 -5.80 -0.06
N VAL A 26 0.61 -4.89 -0.96
CA VAL A 26 -0.60 -4.98 -1.80
C VAL A 26 -0.52 -6.20 -2.73
N SER A 27 0.59 -6.37 -3.43
CA SER A 27 0.82 -7.49 -4.35
C SER A 27 0.73 -8.83 -3.63
N ARG A 28 1.41 -9.00 -2.48
CA ARG A 28 1.35 -10.22 -1.66
C ARG A 28 -0.07 -10.51 -1.19
N THR A 29 -0.78 -9.49 -0.72
CA THR A 29 -2.17 -9.64 -0.25
C THR A 29 -3.07 -10.07 -1.39
N ARG A 30 -2.94 -9.46 -2.58
CA ARG A 30 -3.69 -9.84 -3.78
C ARG A 30 -3.42 -11.29 -4.17
N THR A 31 -2.15 -11.70 -4.26
CA THR A 31 -1.80 -13.08 -4.64
C THR A 31 -2.43 -14.12 -3.72
N SER A 32 -2.54 -13.85 -2.41
CA SER A 32 -3.06 -14.81 -1.44
C SER A 32 -4.55 -14.67 -1.12
N HIS A 33 -5.15 -13.49 -1.32
CA HIS A 33 -6.51 -13.17 -0.85
C HIS A 33 -7.41 -12.52 -1.90
N ALA A 34 -7.03 -12.52 -3.19
CA ALA A 34 -7.91 -12.06 -4.27
C ALA A 34 -9.29 -12.74 -4.22
N GLY A 35 -10.35 -11.94 -4.36
CA GLY A 35 -11.74 -12.42 -4.34
C GLY A 35 -12.26 -12.85 -2.95
N GLN A 36 -11.45 -12.75 -1.89
CA GLN A 36 -11.91 -12.95 -0.52
C GLN A 36 -12.78 -11.77 -0.05
N PRO A 37 -13.61 -11.94 0.99
CA PRO A 37 -14.40 -10.85 1.54
C PRO A 37 -13.53 -9.69 2.01
N TYR A 38 -14.01 -8.46 1.80
CA TYR A 38 -13.33 -7.22 2.16
C TYR A 38 -12.69 -7.24 3.56
N THR A 39 -13.41 -7.72 4.57
CA THR A 39 -12.92 -7.75 5.95
C THR A 39 -11.69 -8.64 6.13
N ILE A 40 -11.64 -9.77 5.43
CA ILE A 40 -10.51 -10.70 5.42
C ILE A 40 -9.33 -10.07 4.70
N VAL A 41 -9.58 -9.51 3.51
CA VAL A 41 -8.55 -8.84 2.70
C VAL A 41 -7.94 -7.66 3.45
N ARG A 42 -8.76 -6.85 4.11
CA ARG A 42 -8.32 -5.68 4.88
C ARG A 42 -7.40 -6.06 6.04
N GLN A 43 -7.74 -7.12 6.76
CA GLN A 43 -6.90 -7.63 7.84
C GLN A 43 -5.55 -8.12 7.28
N ALA A 44 -5.58 -8.96 6.24
CA ALA A 44 -4.38 -9.46 5.60
C ALA A 44 -3.49 -8.32 5.05
N LEU A 45 -4.09 -7.25 4.51
CA LEU A 45 -3.36 -6.09 4.02
C LEU A 45 -2.67 -5.31 5.16
N LEU A 46 -3.36 -5.12 6.29
CA LEU A 46 -2.76 -4.48 7.46
C LEU A 46 -1.56 -5.28 8.00
N GLU A 47 -1.68 -6.61 8.06
CA GLU A 47 -0.59 -7.50 8.47
C GLU A 47 0.59 -7.43 7.47
N ALA A 48 0.31 -7.43 6.17
CA ALA A 48 1.34 -7.31 5.13
C ALA A 48 2.06 -5.95 5.20
N LEU A 49 1.33 -4.85 5.41
CA LEU A 49 1.91 -3.52 5.59
C LEU A 49 2.77 -3.44 6.86
N GLN A 50 2.37 -4.12 7.94
CA GLN A 50 3.20 -4.24 9.14
C GLN A 50 4.49 -5.00 8.86
N HIS A 51 4.40 -6.12 8.14
CA HIS A 51 5.56 -6.95 7.79
C HIS A 51 6.58 -6.19 6.92
N GLU A 52 6.11 -5.33 6.02
CA GLU A 52 6.95 -4.49 5.16
C GLU A 52 7.44 -3.19 5.84
N ASP A 53 7.09 -2.95 7.11
CA ASP A 53 7.37 -1.70 7.82
C ASP A 53 6.80 -0.47 7.05
N ALA A 54 5.54 -0.59 6.62
CA ALA A 54 4.80 0.37 5.79
C ALA A 54 3.47 0.80 6.43
N GLN A 55 3.38 0.79 7.76
CA GLN A 55 2.14 1.10 8.51
C GLN A 55 1.69 2.57 8.41
N ARG A 56 2.52 3.46 7.86
CA ARG A 56 2.24 4.90 7.71
C ARG A 56 1.27 5.23 6.57
N VAL A 57 0.72 4.22 5.90
CA VAL A 57 -0.32 4.41 4.88
C VAL A 57 -1.60 4.91 5.55
N VAL A 58 -2.21 5.91 4.92
CA VAL A 58 -3.45 6.53 5.40
C VAL A 58 -4.59 5.49 5.33
N PRO A 59 -5.47 5.37 6.36
CA PRO A 59 -6.50 4.33 6.42
C PRO A 59 -7.39 4.23 5.16
N GLN A 60 -7.78 5.36 4.55
CA GLN A 60 -8.60 5.37 3.34
C GLN A 60 -7.92 4.66 2.16
N VAL A 61 -6.58 4.75 2.07
CA VAL A 61 -5.82 4.08 1.01
C VAL A 61 -5.81 2.57 1.26
N VAL A 62 -5.69 2.14 2.52
CA VAL A 62 -5.79 0.72 2.89
C VAL A 62 -7.18 0.16 2.57
N ASP A 63 -8.23 0.90 2.92
CA ASP A 63 -9.61 0.49 2.65
C ASP A 63 -9.87 0.38 1.14
N GLU A 64 -9.38 1.32 0.32
CA GLU A 64 -9.53 1.25 -1.14
C GLU A 64 -8.76 0.07 -1.76
N PHE A 65 -7.52 -0.19 -1.33
CA PHE A 65 -6.79 -1.38 -1.78
C PHE A 65 -7.50 -2.68 -1.39
N ALA A 66 -7.98 -2.77 -0.15
CA ALA A 66 -8.70 -3.94 0.32
C ALA A 66 -10.01 -4.16 -0.46
N ARG A 67 -10.74 -3.10 -0.77
CA ARG A 67 -11.94 -3.14 -1.61
C ARG A 67 -11.61 -3.66 -3.01
N ARG A 68 -10.59 -3.11 -3.67
CA ARG A 68 -10.19 -3.54 -5.01
C ARG A 68 -9.66 -4.98 -5.06
N ILE A 69 -8.87 -5.41 -4.08
CA ILE A 69 -8.40 -6.81 -4.03
C ILE A 69 -9.60 -7.76 -3.84
N SER A 70 -10.62 -7.34 -3.09
CA SER A 70 -11.83 -8.12 -2.84
C SER A 70 -12.75 -8.18 -4.06
N GLU A 71 -13.01 -7.05 -4.72
CA GLU A 71 -14.03 -6.90 -5.76
C GLU A 71 -13.48 -7.05 -7.18
N GLU A 72 -12.28 -6.53 -7.43
CA GLU A 72 -11.71 -6.34 -8.76
C GLU A 72 -10.19 -6.65 -8.79
N PRO A 73 -9.76 -7.87 -8.41
CA PRO A 73 -8.34 -8.18 -8.23
C PRO A 73 -7.50 -7.98 -9.50
N ASP A 74 -8.08 -8.12 -10.69
CA ASP A 74 -7.41 -7.93 -11.99
C ASP A 74 -7.24 -6.45 -12.42
N GLN A 75 -7.91 -5.47 -11.76
CA GLN A 75 -7.88 -4.05 -12.17
C GLN A 75 -7.01 -3.13 -11.29
N LEU A 76 -6.23 -3.69 -10.37
CA LEU A 76 -5.28 -2.91 -9.60
C LEU A 76 -4.05 -2.56 -10.45
N PRO A 77 -3.65 -1.28 -10.57
CA PRO A 77 -2.27 -1.00 -10.96
C PRO A 77 -1.38 -1.65 -9.90
N PHE A 78 -0.24 -2.21 -10.32
CA PHE A 78 0.68 -3.08 -9.56
C PHE A 78 0.24 -4.54 -9.45
#